data_AF-A0A2M7GTB7-F1
#
_entry.id   AF-A0A2M7GTB7-F1
#
_cell.length_a   1.000
_cell.length_b   1.000
_cell.length_c   1.000
_cell.angle_alpha   90.00
_cell.angle_beta   90.00
_cell.angle_gamma   90.00
#
_symmetry.space_group_name_H-M   'P 1'
#
loop_
_entity.id
_entity.type
_entity.pdbx_description
1 polymer ?
#
loop_
_entity_poly.entity_id
_entity_poly.type
_entity_poly.pdbx_seq_one_letter_code
_entity_poly.pdbx_strand_id
1 'polypeptide(L)'
;MVRTLLILGGTADARALAAAVRRALPDVRVVTSLAGRTASPRMPEGEVVAGGFGGPSGLAGYLRAEGVDALIDATHPFAAEISKSAAEAGQWAGVPRLALVRPPWVFGQDAKVRHVRSMDAAKSALENGGRRVFLAIGRQEVGRFKDLQGRYFLLRFIDAPAAPPPFADCRVLTGPPGTLDEERELLRDYAIDTLVAKNG
;
A
#
# COMPACT_ATOMS: atom_id res chain seq x y z
N MET A 1 -26.49 -8.59 13.86
CA MET A 1 -26.47 -8.60 12.39
C MET A 1 -25.76 -7.32 11.97
N VAL A 2 -24.76 -7.40 11.10
CA VAL A 2 -24.01 -6.22 10.63
C VAL A 2 -24.94 -5.39 9.73
N ARG A 3 -25.12 -4.11 10.06
CA ARG A 3 -25.86 -3.13 9.25
C ARG A 3 -24.92 -2.08 8.66
N THR A 4 -23.87 -1.71 9.39
CA THR A 4 -22.82 -0.78 8.93
C THR A 4 -21.45 -1.45 8.99
N LEU A 5 -20.78 -1.50 7.85
CA LEU A 5 -19.43 -2.01 7.69
C LEU A 5 -18.47 -0.87 7.32
N LEU A 6 -17.41 -0.69 8.12
CA LEU A 6 -16.27 0.17 7.75
C LEU A 6 -15.15 -0.69 7.17
N ILE A 7 -14.67 -0.31 5.98
CA ILE A 7 -13.48 -0.88 5.34
C ILE A 7 -12.36 0.16 5.39
N LEU A 8 -11.25 -0.13 6.06
CA LEU A 8 -10.04 0.69 5.93
C LEU A 8 -9.34 0.29 4.64
N GLY A 9 -9.29 1.20 3.68
CA GLY A 9 -8.98 0.88 2.29
C GLY A 9 -7.68 1.48 1.75
N GLY A 10 -7.63 1.59 0.42
CA GLY A 10 -6.46 2.06 -0.33
C GLY A 10 -5.74 0.96 -1.12
N THR A 11 -6.20 -0.29 -1.03
CA THR A 11 -5.69 -1.44 -1.79
C THR A 11 -6.67 -1.84 -2.89
N ALA A 12 -6.21 -2.67 -3.84
CA ALA A 12 -7.12 -3.30 -4.80
C ALA A 12 -8.09 -4.27 -4.11
N ASP A 13 -7.61 -4.98 -3.08
CA ASP A 13 -8.39 -5.95 -2.32
C ASP A 13 -9.52 -5.26 -1.54
N ALA A 14 -9.27 -4.09 -0.95
CA ALA A 14 -10.30 -3.28 -0.29
C ALA A 14 -11.42 -2.86 -1.26
N ARG A 15 -11.07 -2.46 -2.49
CA ARG A 15 -12.07 -2.11 -3.52
C ARG A 15 -12.88 -3.31 -3.97
N ALA A 16 -12.22 -4.44 -4.21
CA ALA A 16 -12.87 -5.69 -4.59
C ALA A 16 -13.81 -6.18 -3.48
N LEU A 17 -13.39 -6.05 -2.22
CA LEU A 17 -14.21 -6.37 -1.05
C LEU A 17 -15.45 -5.48 -0.97
N ALA A 18 -15.31 -4.15 -1.13
CA ALA A 18 -16.44 -3.23 -1.08
C ALA A 18 -17.51 -3.60 -2.14
N ALA A 19 -17.08 -3.84 -3.39
CA ALA A 19 -17.97 -4.27 -4.47
C ALA A 19 -18.62 -5.65 -4.18
N ALA A 20 -17.85 -6.61 -3.66
CA ALA A 20 -18.37 -7.93 -3.32
C ALA A 20 -19.43 -7.87 -2.20
N VAL A 21 -19.20 -7.07 -1.15
CA VAL A 21 -20.17 -6.88 -0.05
C VAL A 21 -21.42 -6.19 -0.56
N ARG A 22 -21.31 -5.12 -1.35
CA ARG A 22 -22.48 -4.42 -1.92
C ARG A 22 -23.35 -5.33 -2.79
N ARG A 23 -22.74 -6.24 -3.54
CA ARG A 23 -23.47 -7.22 -4.36
C ARG A 23 -24.11 -8.33 -3.52
N ALA A 24 -23.41 -8.85 -2.51
CA ALA A 24 -23.87 -10.00 -1.73
C ALA A 24 -24.83 -9.62 -0.59
N LEU A 25 -24.69 -8.41 -0.05
CA LEU A 25 -25.38 -7.90 1.14
C LEU A 25 -25.90 -6.48 0.87
N PRO A 26 -26.95 -6.32 0.05
CA PRO A 26 -27.41 -5.00 -0.41
C PRO A 26 -27.90 -4.09 0.72
N ASP A 27 -28.40 -4.68 1.81
CA ASP A 27 -28.90 -3.97 3.00
C ASP A 27 -27.78 -3.48 3.95
N VAL A 28 -26.53 -3.85 3.68
CA VAL A 28 -25.38 -3.37 4.47
C VAL A 28 -24.90 -2.03 3.91
N ARG A 29 -24.87 -1.01 4.79
CA ARG A 29 -24.18 0.25 4.55
C ARG A 29 -22.67 -0.02 4.56
N VAL A 30 -22.02 0.18 3.41
CA VAL A 30 -20.57 -0.02 3.26
C VAL A 30 -19.90 1.34 3.13
N VAL A 31 -19.02 1.64 4.07
CA VAL A 31 -18.19 2.85 4.07
C VAL A 31 -16.73 2.45 3.89
N THR A 32 -16.03 3.01 2.91
CA THR A 32 -14.60 2.83 2.74
C THR A 32 -13.83 4.07 3.16
N SER A 33 -12.88 3.91 4.08
CA SER A 33 -11.95 4.98 4.46
C SER A 33 -10.72 4.99 3.56
N LEU A 34 -10.40 6.16 3.00
CA LEU A 34 -9.18 6.40 2.24
C LEU A 34 -8.29 7.42 2.94
N ALA A 35 -6.99 7.11 3.03
CA ALA A 35 -6.01 7.97 3.70
C ALA A 35 -5.75 9.33 3.01
N GLY A 36 -6.34 9.59 1.83
CA GLY A 36 -6.14 10.84 1.08
C GLY A 36 -4.71 11.05 0.55
N ARG A 37 -3.94 9.98 0.38
CA ARG A 37 -2.51 10.04 -0.02
C ARG A 37 -2.30 10.12 -1.54
N THR A 38 -3.37 9.97 -2.31
CA THR A 38 -3.37 9.97 -3.77
C THR A 38 -4.28 11.08 -4.27
N ALA A 39 -3.86 11.84 -5.29
CA ALA A 39 -4.63 12.97 -5.80
C ALA A 39 -5.95 12.53 -6.48
N SER A 40 -5.93 11.39 -7.17
CA SER A 40 -7.11 10.82 -7.83
C SER A 40 -7.19 9.30 -7.58
N PRO A 41 -7.60 8.88 -6.37
CA PRO A 41 -7.71 7.45 -6.07
C PRO A 41 -8.83 6.83 -6.90
N ARG A 42 -8.63 5.59 -7.36
CA ARG A 42 -9.75 4.80 -7.90
C ARG A 42 -10.76 4.58 -6.77
N MET A 43 -11.97 5.10 -6.95
CA MET A 43 -13.01 5.07 -5.93
C MET A 43 -13.57 3.64 -5.78
N PRO A 44 -13.75 3.15 -4.55
CA PRO A 44 -14.52 1.93 -4.29
C PRO A 44 -16.02 2.19 -4.53
N GLU A 45 -16.79 1.12 -4.69
CA GLU A 45 -18.25 1.20 -4.64
C GLU A 45 -18.72 1.50 -3.22
N GLY A 46 -19.79 2.30 -3.10
CA GLY A 46 -20.38 2.68 -1.81
C GLY A 46 -19.91 4.04 -1.29
N GLU A 47 -20.13 4.26 0.01
CA GLU A 47 -19.76 5.52 0.67
C GLU A 47 -18.26 5.60 0.89
N VAL A 48 -17.70 6.80 0.78
CA VAL A 48 -16.26 7.03 0.99
C VAL A 48 -16.06 8.15 2.00
N VAL A 49 -15.23 7.89 3.00
CA VAL A 49 -14.69 8.92 3.90
C VAL A 49 -13.19 9.08 3.63
N ALA A 50 -12.74 10.32 3.49
CA ALA A 50 -11.34 10.63 3.20
C ALA A 50 -10.70 11.38 4.38
N GLY A 51 -9.44 11.07 4.66
CA GLY A 51 -8.65 11.72 5.70
C GLY A 51 -8.28 10.78 6.85
N GLY A 52 -7.46 11.29 7.75
CA GLY A 52 -7.07 10.56 8.97
C GLY A 52 -8.12 10.71 10.07
N PHE A 53 -8.27 9.68 10.89
CA PHE A 53 -9.17 9.71 12.04
C PHE A 53 -8.57 10.36 13.30
N GLY A 54 -7.33 10.87 13.25
CA GLY A 54 -6.66 11.39 14.46
C GLY A 54 -6.18 10.28 15.41
N GLY A 55 -5.76 9.14 14.87
CA GLY A 55 -5.28 7.99 15.65
C GLY A 55 -6.40 7.07 16.16
N PRO A 56 -6.07 6.14 17.06
CA PRO A 56 -7.01 5.12 17.56
C PRO A 56 -8.22 5.73 18.29
N SER A 57 -8.02 6.83 19.03
CA SER A 57 -9.11 7.47 19.79
C SER A 57 -10.16 8.08 18.87
N GLY A 58 -9.72 8.85 17.86
CA GLY A 58 -10.67 9.43 16.91
C GLY A 58 -11.28 8.39 15.98
N LEU A 59 -10.58 7.29 15.65
CA LEU A 59 -11.22 6.16 14.96
C LEU A 59 -12.30 5.51 15.84
N ALA A 60 -12.04 5.30 17.14
CA ALA A 60 -13.06 4.77 18.05
C ALA A 60 -14.26 5.72 18.20
N GLY A 61 -14.02 7.04 18.21
CA GLY A 61 -15.05 8.07 18.17
C GLY A 61 -15.92 7.95 16.91
N TYR A 62 -15.28 7.83 15.74
CA TYR A 62 -15.96 7.64 14.47
C TYR A 62 -16.80 6.35 14.45
N LEU A 63 -16.24 5.22 14.90
CA LEU A 63 -16.95 3.94 14.96
C LEU A 63 -18.25 4.04 15.76
N ARG A 64 -18.23 4.74 16.90
CA ARG A 64 -19.42 4.95 17.73
C ARG A 64 -20.41 5.93 17.10
N ALA A 65 -19.92 7.05 16.58
CA ALA A 65 -20.76 8.10 16.01
C ALA A 65 -21.54 7.60 14.78
N GLU A 66 -20.88 6.80 13.93
CA GLU A 66 -21.48 6.25 12.72
C GLU A 66 -22.22 4.92 12.94
N GLY A 67 -22.24 4.40 14.17
CA GLY A 67 -22.86 3.12 14.49
C GLY A 67 -22.29 1.96 13.66
N VAL A 68 -20.96 1.87 13.58
CA VAL A 68 -20.28 0.81 12.82
C VAL A 68 -20.38 -0.51 13.58
N ASP A 69 -20.95 -1.53 12.94
CA ASP A 69 -21.11 -2.87 13.53
C ASP A 69 -19.91 -3.78 13.31
N ALA A 70 -19.12 -3.52 12.26
CA ALA A 70 -17.92 -4.30 11.94
C ALA A 70 -16.87 -3.44 11.22
N LEU A 71 -15.60 -3.76 11.49
CA LEU A 71 -14.44 -3.12 10.87
C LEU A 71 -13.63 -4.16 10.10
N ILE A 72 -13.37 -3.92 8.81
CA ILE A 72 -12.40 -4.70 8.03
C ILE A 72 -11.20 -3.82 7.71
N ASP A 73 -10.04 -4.21 8.24
CA ASP A 73 -8.75 -3.65 7.87
C ASP A 73 -8.25 -4.32 6.59
N ALA A 74 -8.45 -3.66 5.46
CA ALA A 74 -7.94 -4.06 4.15
C ALA A 74 -6.87 -3.08 3.64
N THR A 75 -6.13 -2.46 4.57
CA THR A 75 -5.04 -1.55 4.25
C THR A 75 -3.83 -2.32 3.69
N HIS A 76 -2.84 -1.60 3.17
CA HIS A 76 -1.63 -2.24 2.66
C HIS A 76 -0.89 -2.94 3.82
N PRO A 77 -0.28 -4.14 3.65
CA PRO A 77 0.42 -4.85 4.74
C PRO A 77 1.50 -4.03 5.46
N PHE A 78 2.04 -3.02 4.77
CA PHE A 78 3.06 -2.10 5.31
C PHE A 78 2.46 -0.82 5.94
N ALA A 79 1.15 -0.73 6.09
CA ALA A 79 0.44 0.38 6.74
C ALA A 79 0.24 0.11 8.25
N ALA A 80 1.29 -0.35 8.93
CA ALA A 80 1.23 -0.87 10.31
C ALA A 80 0.55 0.07 11.31
N GLU A 81 0.78 1.38 11.20
CA GLU A 81 0.21 2.38 12.14
C GLU A 81 -1.33 2.43 12.10
N ILE A 82 -1.94 2.39 10.91
CA ILE A 82 -3.40 2.39 10.80
C ILE A 82 -3.97 1.02 11.18
N SER A 83 -3.28 -0.08 10.88
CA SER A 83 -3.71 -1.42 11.33
C SER A 83 -3.68 -1.55 12.84
N LYS A 84 -2.65 -0.99 13.51
CA LYS A 84 -2.57 -0.91 14.97
C LYS A 84 -3.71 -0.04 15.52
N SER A 85 -3.91 1.14 14.92
CA SER A 85 -5.01 2.04 15.31
C SER A 85 -6.37 1.37 15.18
N ALA A 86 -6.58 0.57 14.13
CA ALA A 86 -7.80 -0.19 13.89
C ALA A 86 -8.06 -1.25 14.97
N ALA A 87 -7.02 -1.96 15.41
CA ALA A 87 -7.11 -2.95 16.46
C ALA A 87 -7.50 -2.30 17.80
N GLU A 88 -6.81 -1.22 18.19
CA GLU A 88 -7.09 -0.48 19.42
C GLU A 88 -8.49 0.15 19.38
N ALA A 89 -8.85 0.80 18.27
CA ALA A 89 -10.15 1.45 18.12
C ALA A 89 -11.32 0.47 18.16
N GLY A 90 -11.18 -0.68 17.48
CA GLY A 90 -12.19 -1.74 17.53
C GLY A 90 -12.40 -2.26 18.95
N GLN A 91 -11.31 -2.49 19.69
CA GLN A 91 -11.38 -2.88 21.09
C GLN A 91 -12.08 -1.82 21.96
N TRP A 92 -11.71 -0.54 21.82
CA TRP A 92 -12.28 0.54 22.62
C TRP A 92 -13.75 0.79 22.31
N ALA A 93 -14.14 0.68 21.04
CA ALA A 93 -15.52 0.88 20.60
C ALA A 93 -16.42 -0.36 20.79
N GLY A 94 -15.84 -1.52 21.10
CA GLY A 94 -16.58 -2.79 21.16
C GLY A 94 -17.00 -3.29 19.76
N VAL A 95 -16.27 -2.89 18.72
CA VAL A 95 -16.56 -3.25 17.32
C VAL A 95 -15.63 -4.39 16.87
N PRO A 96 -16.15 -5.52 16.42
CA PRO A 96 -15.33 -6.61 15.91
C PRO A 96 -14.51 -6.17 14.69
N ARG A 97 -13.23 -6.59 14.67
CA ARG A 97 -12.29 -6.30 13.58
C ARG A 97 -11.82 -7.58 12.90
N LEU A 98 -11.80 -7.57 11.57
CA LEU A 98 -11.07 -8.53 10.74
C LEU A 98 -9.97 -7.83 9.95
N ALA A 99 -8.86 -8.52 9.71
CA ALA A 99 -7.79 -8.03 8.84
C ALA A 99 -7.73 -8.88 7.57
N LEU A 100 -7.84 -8.24 6.40
CA LEU A 100 -7.66 -8.88 5.11
C LEU A 100 -6.18 -8.78 4.72
N VAL A 101 -5.43 -9.83 5.02
CA VAL A 101 -3.97 -9.90 4.79
C VAL A 101 -3.67 -10.90 3.70
N ARG A 102 -2.83 -10.52 2.74
CA ARG A 102 -2.34 -11.43 1.71
C ARG A 102 -1.16 -12.24 2.24
N PRO A 103 -1.02 -13.52 1.87
CA PRO A 103 0.18 -14.26 2.18
C PRO A 103 1.39 -13.65 1.46
N PRO A 104 2.60 -13.75 2.04
CA PRO A 104 3.82 -13.38 1.35
C PRO A 104 4.02 -14.15 0.06
N TRP A 105 4.71 -13.54 -0.90
CA TRP A 105 5.12 -14.20 -2.11
C TRP A 105 5.98 -15.43 -1.81
N VAL A 106 5.67 -16.52 -2.50
CA VAL A 106 6.46 -17.75 -2.52
C VAL A 106 7.29 -17.74 -3.79
N PHE A 107 8.60 -17.90 -3.62
CA PHE A 107 9.54 -17.93 -4.74
C PHE A 107 9.94 -19.37 -5.06
N GLY A 108 10.08 -19.67 -6.35
CA GLY A 108 10.64 -20.95 -6.81
C GLY A 108 12.12 -21.09 -6.45
N GLN A 109 12.65 -22.32 -6.49
CA GLN A 109 14.03 -22.63 -6.08
C GLN A 109 15.09 -21.86 -6.90
N ASP A 110 14.80 -21.58 -8.17
CA ASP A 110 15.74 -20.88 -9.07
C ASP A 110 15.64 -19.35 -8.98
N ALA A 111 14.74 -18.83 -8.14
CA ALA A 111 14.53 -17.39 -8.01
C ALA A 111 15.74 -16.74 -7.31
N LYS A 112 16.37 -15.77 -7.97
CA LYS A 112 17.44 -14.96 -7.40
C LYS A 112 16.86 -13.88 -6.49
N VAL A 113 16.49 -14.27 -5.28
CA VAL A 113 15.87 -13.37 -4.29
C VAL A 113 16.71 -13.31 -3.02
N ARG A 114 16.94 -12.09 -2.53
CA ARG A 114 17.54 -11.85 -1.22
C ARG A 114 16.49 -11.24 -0.30
N HIS A 115 16.09 -11.98 0.73
CA HIS A 115 15.22 -11.47 1.76
C HIS A 115 16.00 -10.59 2.75
N VAL A 116 15.46 -9.42 3.06
CA VAL A 116 16.02 -8.47 4.02
C VAL A 116 14.91 -7.97 4.95
N ARG A 117 15.29 -7.52 6.15
CA ARG A 117 14.34 -7.15 7.21
C ARG A 117 13.99 -5.65 7.28
N SER A 118 14.65 -4.81 6.49
CA SER A 118 14.41 -3.36 6.48
C SER A 118 14.85 -2.71 5.16
N MET A 119 14.41 -1.47 4.94
CA MET A 119 14.88 -0.67 3.80
C MET A 119 16.37 -0.32 3.91
N ASP A 120 16.89 -0.15 5.12
CA ASP A 120 18.31 0.12 5.32
C ASP A 120 19.14 -1.14 4.98
N ALA A 121 18.65 -2.34 5.34
CA ALA A 121 19.27 -3.59 4.91
C ALA A 121 19.17 -3.81 3.39
N ALA A 122 18.09 -3.36 2.75
CA ALA A 122 17.97 -3.35 1.29
C ALA A 122 18.97 -2.38 0.64
N LYS A 123 19.15 -1.18 1.21
CA LYS A 123 20.18 -0.21 0.77
C LYS A 123 21.58 -0.81 0.87
N SER A 124 21.94 -1.38 2.02
CA SER A 124 23.25 -2.03 2.19
C SER A 124 23.45 -3.22 1.26
N ALA A 125 22.38 -3.95 0.92
CA ALA A 125 22.46 -5.02 -0.08
C ALA A 125 22.85 -4.52 -1.47
N LEU A 126 22.55 -3.27 -1.81
CA LEU A 126 22.92 -2.63 -3.06
C LEU A 126 24.32 -2.02 -3.05
N GLU A 127 25.00 -1.87 -1.90
CA GLU A 127 26.33 -1.26 -1.86
C GLU A 127 27.35 -2.01 -2.73
N ASN A 128 27.21 -3.34 -2.81
CA ASN A 128 28.10 -4.23 -3.57
C ASN A 128 27.51 -4.71 -4.91
N GLY A 129 26.42 -4.11 -5.40
CA GLY A 129 25.76 -4.54 -6.63
C GLY A 129 24.71 -3.55 -7.16
N GLY A 130 23.92 -3.99 -8.13
CA GLY A 130 22.77 -3.26 -8.70
C GLY A 130 23.12 -1.91 -9.31
N ARG A 131 23.41 -1.89 -10.62
CA ARG A 131 23.72 -0.65 -11.35
C ARG A 131 22.46 0.04 -11.84
N ARG A 132 21.41 -0.72 -12.16
CA ARG A 132 20.13 -0.23 -12.69
C ARG A 132 18.99 -0.77 -11.84
N VAL A 133 18.62 0.01 -10.83
CA VAL A 133 17.76 -0.44 -9.73
C VAL A 133 16.36 0.10 -9.91
N PHE A 134 15.36 -0.77 -9.91
CA PHE A 134 13.96 -0.37 -9.77
C PHE A 134 13.54 -0.40 -8.30
N LEU A 135 13.27 0.76 -7.71
CA LEU A 135 12.71 0.90 -6.37
C LEU A 135 11.17 0.87 -6.42
N ALA A 136 10.60 -0.34 -6.46
CA ALA A 136 9.15 -0.59 -6.43
C ALA A 136 8.56 -0.52 -5.00
N ILE A 137 8.97 0.51 -4.24
CA ILE A 137 8.67 0.66 -2.80
C ILE A 137 7.81 1.90 -2.47
N GLY A 138 7.48 2.70 -3.49
CA GLY A 138 6.68 3.92 -3.40
C GLY A 138 7.45 5.12 -2.83
N ARG A 139 6.87 6.32 -2.97
CA ARG A 139 7.56 7.61 -2.72
C ARG A 139 8.11 7.82 -1.31
N GLN A 140 7.53 7.18 -0.29
CA GLN A 140 7.88 7.46 1.11
C GLN A 140 9.26 6.90 1.50
N GLU A 141 9.69 5.82 0.86
CA GLU A 141 10.90 5.09 1.26
C GLU A 141 12.10 5.33 0.33
N VAL A 142 11.86 5.82 -0.90
CA VAL A 142 12.95 5.97 -1.89
C VAL A 142 14.06 6.90 -1.43
N GLY A 143 13.74 7.94 -0.64
CA GLY A 143 14.74 8.88 -0.12
C GLY A 143 15.86 8.24 0.70
N ARG A 144 15.64 7.04 1.27
CA ARG A 144 16.66 6.27 2.00
C ARG A 144 17.85 5.86 1.12
N PHE A 145 17.61 5.71 -0.18
CA PHE A 145 18.58 5.23 -1.16
C PHE A 145 19.41 6.35 -1.81
N LYS A 146 19.12 7.63 -1.48
CA LYS A 146 19.73 8.80 -2.13
C LYS A 146 21.27 8.86 -2.07
N ASP A 147 21.87 8.25 -1.05
CA ASP A 147 23.33 8.28 -0.85
C ASP A 147 24.06 7.23 -1.70
N LEU A 148 23.35 6.30 -2.34
CA LEU A 148 23.94 5.32 -3.24
C LEU A 148 24.28 5.99 -4.58
N GLN A 149 25.57 6.32 -4.77
CA GLN A 149 26.07 6.97 -5.98
C GLN A 149 26.38 5.98 -7.11
N GLY A 150 26.53 6.49 -8.33
CA GLY A 150 27.01 5.71 -9.49
C GLY A 150 26.01 4.67 -10.00
N ARG A 151 24.70 4.88 -9.78
CA ARG A 151 23.62 3.96 -10.13
C ARG A 151 22.47 4.72 -10.77
N TYR A 152 21.77 4.03 -11.66
CA TYR A 152 20.50 4.48 -12.24
C TYR A 152 19.34 3.98 -11.40
N PHE A 153 18.40 4.88 -11.07
CA PHE A 153 17.18 4.53 -10.33
C PHE A 153 15.92 4.69 -11.19
N LEU A 154 15.20 3.59 -11.41
CA LEU A 154 13.81 3.64 -11.83
C LEU A 154 12.93 3.72 -10.59
N LEU A 155 11.99 4.67 -10.57
CA LEU A 155 11.06 4.91 -9.47
C LEU A 155 9.64 4.83 -10.03
N ARG A 156 8.68 4.35 -9.24
CA ARG A 156 7.25 4.43 -9.58
C ARG A 156 6.45 5.04 -8.45
N PHE A 157 5.76 6.14 -8.76
CA PHE A 157 4.82 6.80 -7.86
C PHE A 157 3.43 6.77 -8.49
N ILE A 158 2.37 6.78 -7.67
CA ILE A 158 1.00 6.87 -8.21
C ILE A 158 0.79 8.25 -8.85
N ASP A 159 1.09 9.32 -8.09
CA ASP A 159 1.03 10.69 -8.58
C ASP A 159 2.43 11.24 -8.85
N ALA A 160 2.51 12.21 -9.76
CA ALA A 160 3.74 12.97 -9.99
C ALA A 160 4.22 13.63 -8.68
N PRO A 161 5.53 13.58 -8.36
CA PRO A 161 6.05 14.20 -7.16
C PRO A 161 6.09 15.73 -7.35
N ALA A 162 5.79 16.48 -6.29
CA ALA A 162 5.81 17.95 -6.33
C ALA A 162 7.21 18.53 -6.56
N ALA A 163 8.25 17.78 -6.19
CA ALA A 163 9.65 18.08 -6.46
C ALA A 163 10.37 16.83 -6.98
N PRO A 164 11.42 16.98 -7.79
CA PRO A 164 12.24 15.86 -8.23
C PRO A 164 12.78 15.05 -7.05
N PRO A 165 12.79 13.71 -7.13
CA PRO A 165 13.45 12.86 -6.15
C PRO A 165 14.94 13.17 -6.01
N PRO A 166 15.54 12.97 -4.82
CA PRO A 166 16.92 13.35 -4.54
C PRO A 166 17.93 12.32 -5.08
N PHE A 167 17.87 12.01 -6.37
CA PHE A 167 18.80 11.08 -7.04
C PHE A 167 19.48 11.78 -8.21
N ALA A 168 20.78 11.54 -8.36
CA ALA A 168 21.58 12.12 -9.45
C ALA A 168 21.17 11.57 -10.83
N ASP A 169 20.85 10.28 -10.92
CA ASP A 169 20.41 9.62 -12.16
C ASP A 169 19.15 8.77 -11.88
N CYS A 170 17.99 9.30 -12.25
CA CYS A 170 16.72 8.60 -12.06
C CYS A 170 15.65 8.91 -13.09
N ARG A 171 14.70 7.99 -13.23
CA ARG A 171 13.43 8.19 -13.94
C ARG A 171 12.26 7.89 -13.01
N VAL A 172 11.27 8.76 -13.03
CA VAL A 172 10.00 8.55 -12.32
C VAL A 172 8.93 8.14 -13.32
N LEU A 173 8.32 6.99 -13.08
CA LEU A 173 7.07 6.55 -13.70
C LEU A 173 5.90 6.98 -12.82
N THR A 174 4.81 7.40 -13.45
CA THR A 174 3.57 7.79 -12.76
C THR A 174 2.46 6.79 -13.07
N GLY A 175 1.71 6.38 -12.05
CA GLY A 175 0.58 5.47 -12.15
C GLY A 175 0.80 4.11 -11.47
N PRO A 176 -0.25 3.28 -11.43
CA PRO A 176 -0.15 1.92 -10.90
C PRO A 176 0.71 1.02 -11.81
N PRO A 177 1.15 -0.14 -11.33
CA PRO A 177 1.74 -1.17 -12.18
C PRO A 177 0.80 -1.58 -13.31
N GLY A 178 1.38 -1.90 -14.47
CA GLY A 178 0.68 -2.46 -15.62
C GLY A 178 0.46 -3.96 -15.51
N THR A 179 0.13 -4.57 -16.65
CA THR A 179 0.05 -6.01 -16.84
C THR A 179 1.44 -6.67 -16.74
N LEU A 180 1.47 -8.00 -16.60
CA LEU A 180 2.73 -8.74 -16.53
C LEU A 180 3.65 -8.49 -17.71
N ASP A 181 3.11 -8.41 -18.93
CA ASP A 181 3.92 -8.25 -20.13
C ASP A 181 4.44 -6.82 -20.28
N GLU A 182 3.61 -5.82 -19.96
CA GLU A 182 4.04 -4.41 -19.88
C GLU A 182 5.14 -4.21 -18.83
N GLU A 183 5.01 -4.84 -17.66
CA GLU A 183 6.04 -4.76 -16.61
C GLU A 183 7.33 -5.48 -17.03
N ARG A 184 7.25 -6.59 -17.77
CA ARG A 184 8.44 -7.27 -18.30
C ARG A 184 9.15 -6.44 -19.35
N GLU A 185 8.40 -5.82 -20.26
CA GLU A 185 8.95 -4.92 -21.28
C GLU A 185 9.62 -3.72 -20.63
N LEU A 186 8.95 -3.09 -19.66
CA LEU A 186 9.51 -2.01 -18.86
C LEU A 186 10.87 -2.38 -18.23
N LEU A 187 10.97 -3.55 -17.59
CA LEU A 187 12.22 -3.99 -16.98
C LEU A 187 13.34 -4.13 -18.03
N ARG A 188 13.02 -4.57 -19.25
CA ARG A 188 14.00 -4.71 -20.35
C ARG A 188 14.39 -3.36 -20.93
N ASP A 189 13.44 -2.48 -21.21
CA ASP A 189 13.67 -1.16 -21.82
C ASP A 189 14.57 -0.29 -20.93
N TYR A 190 14.36 -0.37 -19.62
CA TYR A 190 15.18 0.33 -18.64
C TYR A 190 16.42 -0.48 -18.23
N ALA A 191 16.65 -1.66 -18.82
CA ALA A 191 17.76 -2.58 -18.52
C ALA A 191 17.95 -2.78 -17.01
N ILE A 192 16.85 -3.00 -16.28
CA ILE A 192 16.85 -3.16 -14.83
C ILE A 192 17.53 -4.47 -14.47
N ASP A 193 18.56 -4.39 -13.62
CA ASP A 193 19.30 -5.54 -13.12
C ASP A 193 18.86 -5.95 -11.70
N THR A 194 18.22 -5.04 -10.97
CA THR A 194 17.84 -5.26 -9.58
C THR A 194 16.49 -4.62 -9.26
N LEU A 195 15.59 -5.39 -8.66
CA LEU A 195 14.30 -4.92 -8.16
C LEU A 195 14.30 -4.91 -6.63
N VAL A 196 13.97 -3.77 -6.03
CA VAL A 196 13.66 -3.67 -4.60
C VAL A 196 12.16 -3.60 -4.45
N ALA A 197 11.59 -4.60 -3.77
CA ALA A 197 10.15 -4.70 -3.54
C ALA A 197 9.84 -5.07 -2.09
N LYS A 198 8.64 -4.69 -1.67
CA LYS A 198 8.08 -5.00 -0.37
C LYS A 198 7.26 -6.30 -0.48
N ASN A 199 7.65 -7.35 0.25
CA ASN A 199 6.90 -8.60 0.28
C ASN A 199 5.79 -8.53 1.35
N GLY A 200 4.54 -8.46 0.91
CA GLY A 200 3.36 -8.24 1.75
C GLY A 200 2.97 -9.39 2.65
#